data_AF-A0A9P8GMV4-F1
#
_entry.id   AF-A0A9P8GMV4-F1
#
_cell.length_a   1.000
_cell.length_b   1.000
_cell.length_c   1.000
_cell.angle_alpha   90.00
_cell.angle_beta   90.00
_cell.angle_gamma   90.00
#
_symmetry.space_group_name_H-M   'P 1'
#
loop_
_entity.id
_entity.type
_entity.pdbx_description
1 polymer ?
#
loop_
_entity_poly.entity_id
_entity_poly.type
_entity_poly.pdbx_seq_one_letter_code
_entity_poly.pdbx_strand_id
1 'polypeptide(L)'
;METVTTPQYELFLLWTFPHQLFISLGNGTFKCSVGFFLIRVGTKRWGRWVLYGLMLFITVSSLVYGSTLFWSCIPLRANWHFDEQKNAKMISNKVWMGLAMWNSVANMLTDSILAFFPMPIVLRMKVSTPKKFALVVALSLGWLTVVCGAVKTWVMWNYFTANDKYYKDLYFVWCFMEMSVGSIAASVPLLQPLVNRIRRSSSSRNDSGKVVLMPLPGAMPATPPQVKMRRPIITWTGMGFTSFQDGEEIKYDDPERSAKGGAALDSWWTIHYPGTHGLTCQGQYLADQEDVIVVTINQRINIFGYPGAPGETQNLGLLDHRMVVEWVRDNIAGFGGDPHRITLFGQSAGGGAIDFYAYAWKKDPIVAGLVSQSGTALSFAISSPNMSAKYWYTAASYLGCGNSGTVMSCMRSKNFTSILKAAAKVPYEPSQQRRYTNPSSIIPFAKIHHLAGNVDYEAGFYSLAAWAINKTLTPAQWDDFNLAGFTCPTGTETANRAKYDVPTWRYRYCGDWENLRLYPGSRAYHGTEITMIFGTAEDVSGLPDSAARNEVLRYMITA
;
A
#
# COMPACT_ATOMS: atom_id res chain seq x y z
N MET A 1 19.08 -32.60 46.40
CA MET A 1 19.40 -31.69 45.29
C MET A 1 20.15 -32.52 44.27
N GLU A 2 19.58 -32.69 43.08
CA GLU A 2 20.27 -33.38 41.98
C GLU A 2 21.46 -32.51 41.55
N THR A 3 22.67 -33.05 41.68
CA THR A 3 23.91 -32.40 41.20
C THR A 3 23.97 -32.52 39.68
N VAL A 4 24.12 -31.38 38.99
CA VAL A 4 24.30 -31.33 37.53
C VAL A 4 25.52 -32.15 37.13
N THR A 5 25.35 -33.10 36.20
CA THR A 5 26.45 -33.93 35.68
C THR A 5 27.32 -33.12 34.69
N THR A 6 28.61 -33.47 34.56
CA THR A 6 29.52 -32.81 33.61
C THR A 6 28.96 -32.72 32.18
N PRO A 7 28.37 -33.79 31.59
CA PRO A 7 27.80 -33.71 30.24
C PRO A 7 26.61 -32.74 30.12
N GLN A 8 25.77 -32.65 31.16
CA GLN A 8 24.67 -31.67 31.19
C GLN A 8 25.21 -30.23 31.24
N TYR A 9 26.33 -30.03 31.92
CA TYR A 9 26.97 -28.72 32.01
C TYR A 9 27.70 -28.32 30.71
N GLU A 10 28.36 -29.26 30.03
CA GLU A 10 28.92 -29.04 28.68
C GLU A 10 27.82 -28.67 27.68
N LEU A 11 26.67 -29.35 27.75
CA LEU A 11 25.51 -29.04 26.91
C LEU A 11 24.97 -27.63 27.19
N PHE A 12 24.89 -27.22 28.45
CA PHE A 12 24.53 -25.85 28.82
C PHE A 12 25.50 -24.83 28.20
N LEU A 13 26.81 -25.03 28.36
CA LEU A 13 27.82 -24.14 27.80
C LEU A 13 27.73 -24.05 26.27
N LEU A 14 27.49 -25.17 25.60
CA LEU A 14 27.27 -25.23 24.15
C LEU A 14 26.11 -24.33 23.70
N TRP A 15 24.99 -24.28 24.45
CA TRP A 15 23.85 -23.42 24.14
C TRP A 15 24.04 -21.96 24.56
N THR A 16 24.81 -21.69 25.61
CA THR A 16 25.11 -20.30 26.01
C THR A 16 25.97 -19.56 24.99
N PHE A 17 26.86 -20.26 24.29
CA PHE A 17 27.74 -19.68 23.27
C PHE A 17 26.98 -18.98 22.12
N PRO A 18 26.09 -19.65 21.36
CA PRO A 18 25.30 -18.99 20.31
C PRO A 18 24.32 -17.96 20.88
N HIS A 19 23.82 -18.16 22.10
CA HIS A 19 22.95 -17.19 22.77
C HIS A 19 23.64 -15.84 23.03
N GLN A 20 24.90 -15.84 23.49
CA GLN A 20 25.67 -14.61 23.71
C GLN A 20 25.93 -13.85 22.40
N LEU A 21 26.23 -14.58 21.32
CA LEU A 21 26.39 -13.98 19.99
C LEU A 21 25.08 -13.35 19.50
N PHE A 22 23.96 -14.04 19.70
CA PHE A 22 22.63 -13.54 19.34
C PHE A 22 22.29 -12.25 20.10
N ILE A 23 22.52 -12.20 21.41
CA ILE A 23 22.28 -10.98 22.21
C ILE A 23 23.16 -9.82 21.74
N SER A 24 24.45 -10.09 21.47
CA SER A 24 25.39 -9.05 21.03
C SER A 24 24.97 -8.43 19.69
N LEU A 25 24.57 -9.27 18.72
CA LEU A 25 24.11 -8.81 17.41
C LEU A 25 22.73 -8.16 17.50
N GLY A 26 21.82 -8.74 18.27
CA GLY A 26 20.48 -8.21 18.53
C GLY A 26 20.52 -6.80 19.11
N ASN A 27 21.42 -6.57 20.08
CA ASN A 27 21.61 -5.25 20.68
C ASN A 27 22.08 -4.20 19.67
N GLY A 28 22.94 -4.56 18.72
CA GLY A 28 23.37 -3.65 17.67
C GLY A 28 22.26 -3.34 16.66
N THR A 29 21.52 -4.36 16.23
CA THR A 29 20.52 -4.25 15.16
C THR A 29 19.29 -3.47 15.56
N PHE A 30 18.74 -3.67 16.77
CA PHE A 30 17.56 -2.90 17.20
C PHE A 30 17.91 -1.41 17.36
N LYS A 31 19.12 -1.07 17.82
CA LYS A 31 19.56 0.32 17.97
C LYS A 31 19.75 1.01 16.63
N CYS A 32 20.28 0.30 15.63
CA CYS A 32 20.35 0.81 14.27
C CYS A 32 18.94 1.02 13.70
N SER A 33 18.00 0.12 13.96
CA SER A 33 16.59 0.27 13.58
C SER A 33 15.97 1.56 14.17
N VAL A 34 16.20 1.83 15.47
CA VAL A 34 15.79 3.09 16.11
C VAL A 34 16.48 4.30 15.45
N GLY A 35 17.78 4.22 15.15
CA GLY A 35 18.52 5.27 14.45
C GLY A 35 17.93 5.61 13.07
N PHE A 36 17.60 4.60 12.25
CA PHE A 36 16.93 4.79 10.96
C PHE A 36 15.53 5.40 11.13
N PHE A 37 14.77 4.96 12.12
CA PHE A 37 13.47 5.55 12.45
C PHE A 37 13.62 7.04 12.80
N LEU A 38 14.59 7.41 13.63
CA LEU A 38 14.85 8.82 13.99
C LEU A 38 15.25 9.68 12.79
N ILE A 39 15.99 9.13 11.83
CA ILE A 39 16.32 9.83 10.57
C ILE A 39 15.04 10.11 9.76
N ARG A 40 14.15 9.10 9.67
CA ARG A 40 12.88 9.15 8.95
C ARG A 40 11.89 10.17 9.55
N VAL A 41 11.84 10.31 10.87
CA VAL A 41 10.96 11.27 11.59
C VAL A 41 11.30 12.76 11.32
N GLY A 42 12.35 13.07 10.56
CA GLY A 42 12.63 14.44 10.11
C GLY A 42 13.74 15.14 10.89
N THR A 43 14.84 14.44 11.17
CA THR A 43 16.01 15.02 11.82
C THR A 43 16.73 16.02 10.88
N LYS A 44 17.11 17.20 11.40
CA LYS A 44 17.91 18.22 10.68
C LYS A 44 19.22 17.64 10.15
N ARG A 45 19.81 18.26 9.11
CA ARG A 45 21.07 17.80 8.47
C ARG A 45 22.18 17.46 9.46
N TRP A 46 22.43 18.31 10.47
CA TRP A 46 23.46 18.05 11.49
C TRP A 46 23.14 16.79 12.32
N GLY A 47 21.88 16.59 12.68
CA GLY A 47 21.47 15.47 13.50
C GLY A 47 21.51 14.13 12.75
N ARG A 48 21.32 14.14 11.42
CA ARG A 48 21.52 12.94 10.59
C ARG A 48 22.96 12.46 10.63
N TRP A 49 23.94 13.36 10.56
CA TRP A 49 25.36 13.00 10.71
C TRP A 49 25.70 12.44 12.08
N VAL A 50 25.11 12.99 13.15
CA VAL A 50 25.25 12.44 14.51
C VAL A 50 24.68 11.01 14.59
N LEU A 51 23.50 10.77 14.01
CA LEU A 51 22.87 9.44 14.00
C LEU A 51 23.66 8.44 13.14
N TYR A 52 24.18 8.85 11.97
CA TYR A 52 25.04 7.99 11.16
C TYR A 52 26.33 7.62 11.89
N GLY A 53 26.98 8.58 12.54
CA GLY A 53 28.17 8.33 13.37
C GLY A 53 27.87 7.39 14.54
N LEU A 54 26.72 7.57 15.19
CA LEU A 54 26.28 6.70 16.29
C LEU A 54 25.98 5.28 15.81
N MET A 55 25.27 5.11 14.70
CA MET A 55 24.99 3.78 14.12
C MET A 55 26.28 3.08 13.68
N LEU A 56 27.21 3.81 13.05
CA LEU A 56 28.52 3.27 12.69
C LEU A 56 29.29 2.79 13.94
N PHE A 57 29.31 3.60 15.00
CA PHE A 57 29.93 3.23 16.28
C PHE A 57 29.28 1.98 16.88
N ILE A 58 27.95 1.89 16.91
CA ILE A 58 27.21 0.73 17.42
C ILE A 58 27.54 -0.52 16.61
N THR A 59 27.46 -0.45 15.27
CA THR A 59 27.76 -1.59 14.40
C THR A 59 29.19 -2.09 14.60
N VAL A 60 30.17 -1.18 14.60
CA VAL A 60 31.58 -1.55 14.81
C VAL A 60 31.79 -2.15 16.19
N SER A 61 31.21 -1.55 17.24
CA SER A 61 31.34 -2.05 18.61
C SER A 61 30.73 -3.45 18.79
N SER A 62 29.54 -3.68 18.23
CA SER A 62 28.87 -4.99 18.26
C SER A 62 29.63 -6.05 17.47
N LEU A 63 30.23 -5.70 16.33
CA LEU A 63 31.05 -6.62 15.53
C LEU A 63 32.36 -6.97 16.24
N VAL A 64 33.04 -5.99 16.83
CA VAL A 64 34.28 -6.21 17.60
C VAL A 64 34.00 -7.11 18.80
N TYR A 65 32.97 -6.79 19.60
CA TYR A 65 32.62 -7.60 20.77
C TYR A 65 32.15 -9.01 20.37
N GLY A 66 31.28 -9.14 19.36
CA GLY A 66 30.85 -10.43 18.83
C GLY A 66 32.02 -11.28 18.31
N SER A 67 33.00 -10.66 17.66
CA SER A 67 34.23 -11.33 17.21
C SER A 67 35.06 -11.84 18.39
N THR A 68 35.20 -11.05 19.46
CA THR A 68 35.93 -11.49 20.66
C THR A 68 35.23 -12.62 21.42
N LEU A 69 33.89 -12.69 21.34
CA LEU A 69 33.12 -13.83 21.86
C LEU A 69 33.29 -15.06 20.98
N PHE A 70 33.31 -14.90 19.66
CA PHE A 70 33.46 -16.01 18.73
C PHE A 70 34.84 -16.66 18.81
N TRP A 71 35.90 -15.85 18.91
CA TRP A 71 37.30 -16.31 19.05
C TRP A 71 37.80 -16.34 20.50
N SER A 72 36.90 -16.53 21.47
CA SER A 72 37.25 -16.63 22.89
C SER A 72 38.23 -17.77 23.20
N CYS A 73 38.17 -18.87 22.45
CA CYS A 73 39.02 -20.04 22.58
C CYS A 73 39.46 -20.58 21.21
N ILE A 74 40.72 -21.04 21.12
CA ILE A 74 41.24 -21.79 19.98
C ILE A 74 41.81 -23.12 20.49
N PRO A 75 41.25 -24.29 20.08
CA PRO A 75 40.12 -24.48 19.16
C PRO A 75 38.76 -24.07 19.77
N LEU A 76 37.80 -23.70 18.91
CA LEU A 76 36.49 -23.17 19.31
C LEU A 76 35.71 -24.07 20.27
N ARG A 77 35.84 -25.39 20.10
CA ARG A 77 35.16 -26.43 20.89
C ARG A 77 35.55 -26.43 22.38
N ALA A 78 36.71 -25.88 22.70
CA ALA A 78 37.16 -25.72 24.09
C ALA A 78 36.30 -24.74 24.90
N ASN A 79 35.40 -23.96 24.26
CA ASN A 79 34.43 -23.14 24.98
C ASN A 79 33.44 -23.96 25.82
N TRP A 80 33.18 -25.22 25.47
CA TRP A 80 32.17 -26.04 26.16
C TRP A 80 32.62 -27.48 26.48
N HIS A 81 33.74 -27.98 25.92
CA HIS A 81 34.32 -29.27 26.30
C HIS A 81 35.51 -29.11 27.26
N PHE A 82 35.41 -29.70 28.46
CA PHE A 82 36.45 -29.55 29.50
C PHE A 82 37.76 -30.27 29.16
N ASP A 83 37.68 -31.37 28.41
CA ASP A 83 38.86 -32.14 28.02
C ASP A 83 39.80 -31.37 27.08
N GLU A 84 39.24 -30.47 26.26
CA GLU A 84 39.99 -29.65 25.30
C GLU A 84 40.51 -28.33 25.92
N GLN A 85 39.99 -27.90 27.07
CA GLN A 85 40.38 -26.62 27.71
C GLN A 85 41.83 -26.60 28.19
N LYS A 86 42.39 -27.73 28.60
CA LYS A 86 43.76 -27.82 29.14
C LYS A 86 44.83 -27.40 28.13
N ASN A 87 44.57 -27.58 26.83
CA ASN A 87 45.51 -27.30 25.74
C ASN A 87 45.08 -26.11 24.86
N ALA A 88 43.95 -25.47 25.17
CA ALA A 88 43.40 -24.38 24.37
C ALA A 88 44.04 -23.02 24.72
N LYS A 89 44.19 -22.16 23.71
CA LYS A 89 44.50 -20.73 23.94
C LYS A 89 43.19 -20.01 24.21
N MET A 90 42.98 -19.57 25.45
CA MET A 90 41.76 -18.89 25.90
C MET A 90 42.05 -17.44 26.30
N ILE A 91 41.09 -16.54 26.06
CA ILE A 91 41.14 -15.17 26.58
C ILE A 91 41.08 -15.23 28.11
N SER A 92 41.99 -14.50 28.79
CA SER A 92 41.98 -14.48 30.26
C SER A 92 40.69 -13.87 30.82
N ASN A 93 40.20 -14.39 31.95
CA ASN A 93 39.00 -13.89 32.61
C ASN A 93 39.06 -12.37 32.90
N LYS A 94 40.25 -11.83 33.20
CA LYS A 94 40.46 -10.39 33.41
C LYS A 94 40.22 -9.56 32.15
N VAL A 95 40.74 -10.03 31.01
CA VAL A 95 40.56 -9.36 29.71
C VAL A 95 39.11 -9.46 29.25
N TRP A 96 38.50 -10.63 29.40
CA TRP A 96 37.09 -10.85 29.07
C TRP A 96 36.17 -9.92 29.88
N MET A 97 36.40 -9.81 31.19
CA MET A 97 35.63 -8.92 32.05
C MET A 97 35.79 -7.45 31.64
N GLY A 98 37.01 -7.01 31.30
CA GLY A 98 37.25 -5.64 30.82
C GLY A 98 36.52 -5.33 29.51
N LEU A 99 36.55 -6.25 28.53
CA LEU A 99 35.85 -6.10 27.26
C LEU A 99 34.33 -6.06 27.43
N ALA A 100 33.80 -6.94 28.27
CA ALA A 100 32.37 -7.01 28.52
C ALA A 100 31.85 -5.80 29.32
N MET A 101 32.63 -5.30 30.29
CA MET A 101 32.33 -4.03 30.97
C MET A 101 32.29 -2.86 29.99
N TRP A 102 33.29 -2.74 29.12
CA TRP A 102 33.33 -1.69 28.09
C TRP A 102 32.10 -1.77 27.18
N ASN A 103 31.76 -2.97 26.69
CA ASN A 103 30.61 -3.17 25.82
C ASN A 103 29.30 -2.82 26.55
N SER A 104 29.19 -3.11 27.84
CA SER A 104 28.00 -2.75 28.63
C SER A 104 27.86 -1.24 28.77
N VAL A 105 28.95 -0.53 29.09
CA VAL A 105 28.97 0.94 29.20
C VAL A 105 28.67 1.60 27.85
N ALA A 106 29.29 1.13 26.77
CA ALA A 106 29.04 1.63 25.42
C ALA A 106 27.57 1.45 25.02
N ASN A 107 26.98 0.29 25.34
CA ASN A 107 25.57 0.03 25.09
C ASN A 107 24.66 0.99 25.87
N MET A 108 24.89 1.19 27.17
CA MET A 108 24.11 2.12 27.99
C MET A 108 24.21 3.57 27.48
N LEU A 109 25.39 4.01 27.07
CA LEU A 109 25.60 5.35 26.53
C LEU A 109 24.84 5.54 25.22
N THR A 110 24.94 4.57 24.30
CA THR A 110 24.23 4.61 23.02
C THR A 110 22.70 4.61 23.21
N ASP A 111 22.19 3.82 24.17
CA ASP A 111 20.77 3.80 24.52
C ASP A 111 20.29 5.14 25.09
N SER A 112 21.09 5.75 25.97
CA SER A 112 20.81 7.06 26.54
C SER A 112 20.76 8.15 25.46
N ILE A 113 21.71 8.13 24.51
CA ILE A 113 21.74 9.09 23.39
C ILE A 113 20.51 8.91 22.51
N LEU A 114 20.15 7.68 22.14
CA LEU A 114 18.97 7.41 21.31
C LEU A 114 17.66 7.78 22.01
N ALA A 115 17.59 7.68 23.34
CA ALA A 115 16.42 8.10 24.12
C ALA A 115 16.29 9.64 24.21
N PHE A 116 17.40 10.37 24.38
CA PHE A 116 17.37 11.83 24.52
C PHE A 116 17.29 12.60 23.20
N PHE A 117 17.98 12.11 22.17
CA PHE A 117 18.12 12.79 20.88
C PHE A 117 16.79 13.26 20.24
N PRO A 118 15.69 12.47 20.24
CA PRO A 118 14.41 12.90 19.68
C PRO A 118 13.62 13.89 20.54
N MET A 119 13.94 14.05 21.83
CA MET A 119 13.09 14.80 22.77
C MET A 119 12.88 16.28 22.38
N PRO A 120 13.92 17.05 21.99
CA PRO A 120 13.73 18.44 21.56
C PRO A 120 12.88 18.58 20.29
N ILE A 121 12.91 17.58 19.41
CA ILE A 121 12.13 17.53 18.16
C ILE A 121 10.66 17.28 18.52
N VAL A 122 10.40 16.25 19.33
CA VAL A 122 9.04 15.88 19.77
C VAL A 122 8.35 16.98 20.55
N LEU A 123 9.08 17.68 21.43
CA LEU A 123 8.51 18.76 22.22
C LEU A 123 8.06 19.96 21.36
N ARG A 124 8.67 20.18 20.20
CA ARG A 124 8.35 21.31 19.30
C ARG A 124 7.31 20.98 18.22
N MET A 125 6.94 19.72 18.04
CA MET A 125 5.92 19.32 17.05
C MET A 125 4.49 19.73 17.49
N LYS A 126 3.71 20.26 16.53
CA LYS A 126 2.29 20.64 16.68
C LYS A 126 1.37 19.42 16.45
N VAL A 127 1.55 18.36 17.22
CA VAL A 127 0.70 17.15 17.20
C VAL A 127 -0.34 17.20 18.32
N SER A 128 -1.48 16.54 18.15
CA SER A 128 -2.49 16.44 19.21
C SER A 128 -1.91 15.80 20.48
N THR A 129 -2.27 16.34 21.65
CA THR A 129 -1.72 15.97 22.97
C THR A 129 -1.68 14.45 23.24
N PRO A 130 -2.68 13.64 22.84
CA PRO A 130 -2.64 12.18 23.02
C PRO A 130 -1.57 11.48 22.17
N LYS A 131 -1.29 11.97 20.95
CA LYS A 131 -0.24 11.44 20.08
C LYS A 131 1.15 11.82 20.60
N LYS A 132 1.27 13.04 21.13
CA LYS A 132 2.48 13.53 21.80
C LYS A 132 2.81 12.70 23.04
N PHE A 133 1.80 12.36 23.84
CA PHE A 133 1.95 11.49 25.02
C PHE A 133 2.40 10.07 24.64
N ALA A 134 1.78 9.45 23.63
CA ALA A 134 2.19 8.12 23.16
C ALA A 134 3.64 8.09 22.65
N LEU A 135 4.07 9.14 21.95
CA LEU A 135 5.44 9.27 21.46
C LEU A 135 6.45 9.48 22.60
N VAL A 136 6.10 10.27 23.62
CA VAL A 136 6.91 10.42 24.84
C VAL A 136 7.02 9.10 25.61
N VAL A 137 5.93 8.33 25.72
CA VAL A 137 5.94 7.00 26.36
C VAL A 137 6.83 6.02 25.58
N ALA A 138 6.73 5.99 24.25
CA ALA A 138 7.58 5.14 23.40
C ALA A 138 9.07 5.47 23.56
N LEU A 139 9.41 6.76 23.61
CA LEU A 139 10.79 7.23 23.85
C LEU A 139 11.26 6.99 25.28
N SER A 140 10.33 6.95 26.25
CA SER A 140 10.64 6.63 27.65
C SER A 140 10.98 5.16 27.86
N LEU A 141 10.52 4.25 26.99
CA LEU A 141 10.91 2.83 27.03
C LEU A 141 12.42 2.62 26.78
N GLY A 142 13.08 3.55 26.07
CA GLY A 142 14.54 3.56 25.92
C GLY A 142 15.29 3.79 27.24
N TRP A 143 14.64 4.29 28.28
CA TRP A 143 15.25 4.37 29.62
C TRP A 143 15.23 3.04 30.37
N LEU A 144 14.25 2.19 30.06
CA LEU A 144 14.18 0.86 30.66
C LEU A 144 15.33 -0.03 30.19
N THR A 145 15.80 0.13 28.95
CA THR A 145 17.00 -0.58 28.46
C THR A 145 18.26 -0.12 29.18
N VAL A 146 18.40 1.18 29.48
CA VAL A 146 19.50 1.71 30.29
C VAL A 146 19.49 1.14 31.71
N VAL A 147 18.32 1.02 32.33
CA VAL A 147 18.17 0.40 33.67
C VAL A 147 18.54 -1.09 33.62
N CYS A 148 18.06 -1.84 32.63
CA CYS A 148 18.44 -3.24 32.43
C CYS A 148 19.97 -3.38 32.25
N GLY A 149 20.58 -2.50 31.44
CA GLY A 149 22.03 -2.45 31.25
C GLY A 149 22.80 -2.15 32.54
N ALA A 150 22.31 -1.25 33.39
CA ALA A 150 22.91 -0.92 34.68
C ALA A 150 22.86 -2.11 35.64
N VAL A 151 21.70 -2.77 35.78
CA VAL A 151 21.53 -3.95 36.63
C VAL A 151 22.38 -5.11 36.12
N LYS A 152 22.38 -5.37 34.81
CA LYS A 152 23.25 -6.36 34.16
C LYS A 152 24.72 -6.10 34.49
N THR A 153 25.18 -4.86 34.36
CA THR A 153 26.58 -4.48 34.66
C THR A 153 26.92 -4.72 36.12
N TRP A 154 26.00 -4.39 37.04
CA TRP A 154 26.16 -4.64 38.47
C TRP A 154 26.19 -6.13 38.81
N VAL A 155 25.29 -6.93 38.23
CA VAL A 155 25.29 -8.39 38.41
C VAL A 155 26.59 -8.99 37.86
N MET A 156 27.05 -8.53 36.70
CA MET A 156 28.28 -8.98 36.07
C MET A 156 29.52 -8.68 36.92
N TRP A 157 29.58 -7.51 37.55
CA TRP A 157 30.67 -7.16 38.47
C TRP A 157 30.76 -8.14 39.65
N ASN A 158 29.61 -8.59 40.15
CA ASN A 158 29.52 -9.52 41.28
C ASN A 158 29.58 -11.01 40.87
N TYR A 159 29.55 -11.31 39.57
CA TYR A 159 29.50 -12.67 39.01
C TYR A 159 30.77 -13.49 39.32
N PHE A 160 31.94 -12.85 39.32
CA PHE A 160 33.21 -13.54 39.62
C PHE A 160 33.50 -13.70 41.11
N THR A 161 32.75 -13.03 41.99
CA THR A 161 32.90 -13.06 43.45
C THR A 161 31.91 -13.99 44.17
N ALA A 162 30.92 -14.54 43.46
CA ALA A 162 29.91 -15.43 44.03
C ALA A 162 30.37 -16.90 44.05
N ASN A 163 30.15 -17.60 45.18
CA ASN A 163 30.47 -19.01 45.36
C ASN A 163 29.55 -19.97 44.58
N ASP A 164 28.34 -19.51 44.22
CA ASP A 164 27.39 -20.24 43.39
C ASP A 164 27.03 -19.40 42.16
N LYS A 165 27.70 -19.72 41.04
CA LYS A 165 27.65 -18.94 39.80
C LYS A 165 26.40 -19.26 38.95
N TYR A 166 25.71 -20.35 39.23
CA TYR A 166 24.74 -20.94 38.29
C TYR A 166 23.33 -21.12 38.87
N TYR A 167 23.18 -21.26 40.20
CA TYR A 167 21.85 -21.39 40.81
C TYR A 167 21.05 -20.07 40.81
N LYS A 168 21.74 -18.92 40.79
CA LYS A 168 21.15 -17.57 40.71
C LYS A 168 21.75 -16.77 39.55
N ASP A 169 21.88 -17.39 38.37
CA ASP A 169 22.45 -16.72 37.21
C ASP A 169 21.48 -15.68 36.62
N LEU A 170 21.46 -14.50 37.26
CA LEU A 170 20.68 -13.35 36.84
C LEU A 170 21.32 -12.63 35.64
N TYR A 171 22.60 -12.90 35.33
CA TYR A 171 23.32 -12.16 34.29
C TYR A 171 22.70 -12.41 32.92
N PHE A 172 22.50 -13.69 32.54
CA PHE A 172 21.86 -14.01 31.25
C PHE A 172 20.41 -13.55 31.19
N VAL A 173 19.69 -13.59 32.31
CA VAL A 173 18.33 -13.08 32.40
C VAL A 173 18.31 -11.58 32.08
N TRP A 174 19.19 -10.79 32.69
CA TRP A 174 19.25 -9.35 32.44
C TRP A 174 19.75 -9.01 31.03
N CYS A 175 20.68 -9.79 30.45
CA CYS A 175 21.07 -9.67 29.05
C CYS A 175 19.89 -9.89 28.09
N PHE A 176 19.08 -10.92 28.35
CA PHE A 176 17.89 -11.21 27.55
C PHE A 176 16.80 -10.16 27.73
N MET A 177 16.59 -9.67 28.96
CA MET A 177 15.64 -8.60 29.26
C MET A 177 16.01 -7.30 28.57
N GLU A 178 17.29 -6.91 28.57
CA GLU A 178 17.79 -5.71 27.87
C GLU A 178 17.47 -5.76 26.37
N MET A 179 17.82 -6.88 25.70
CA MET A 179 17.54 -7.08 24.27
C MET A 179 16.04 -7.08 23.98
N SER A 180 15.24 -7.74 24.83
CA SER A 180 13.80 -7.86 24.65
C SER A 180 13.09 -6.52 24.82
N VAL A 181 13.41 -5.78 25.88
CA VAL A 181 12.87 -4.42 26.12
C VAL A 181 13.28 -3.47 25.00
N GLY A 182 14.54 -3.55 24.53
CA GLY A 182 15.02 -2.75 23.40
C GLY A 182 14.30 -3.05 22.09
N SER A 183 14.06 -4.33 21.81
CA SER A 183 13.31 -4.77 20.63
C SER A 183 11.84 -4.33 20.68
N ILE A 184 11.23 -4.39 21.86
CA ILE A 184 9.87 -3.88 22.08
C ILE A 184 9.85 -2.36 21.88
N ALA A 185 10.77 -1.62 22.50
CA ALA A 185 10.86 -0.17 22.35
C ALA A 185 11.03 0.26 20.88
N ALA A 186 11.86 -0.46 20.11
CA ALA A 186 12.03 -0.23 18.68
C ALA A 186 10.76 -0.53 17.86
N SER A 187 9.92 -1.47 18.32
CA SER A 187 8.70 -1.90 17.62
C SER A 187 7.45 -1.11 18.02
N VAL A 188 7.42 -0.49 19.19
CA VAL A 188 6.25 0.23 19.73
C VAL A 188 5.73 1.34 18.80
N PRO A 189 6.57 2.18 18.15
CA PRO A 189 6.10 3.15 17.17
C PRO A 189 5.32 2.51 16.00
N LEU A 190 5.68 1.28 15.62
CA LEU A 190 5.03 0.52 14.55
C LEU A 190 3.71 -0.14 15.01
N LEU A 191 3.51 -0.31 16.32
CA LEU A 191 2.30 -0.90 16.91
C LEU A 191 1.20 0.13 17.22
N GLN A 192 1.50 1.43 17.10
CA GLN A 192 0.55 2.52 17.33
C GLN A 192 -0.78 2.36 16.54
N PRO A 193 -0.81 1.88 15.29
CA PRO A 193 -2.06 1.61 14.57
C PRO A 193 -2.92 0.53 15.24
N LEU A 194 -2.29 -0.52 15.79
CA LEU A 194 -2.97 -1.61 16.50
C LEU A 194 -3.52 -1.17 17.85
N VAL A 195 -2.74 -0.39 18.62
CA VAL A 195 -3.18 0.16 19.91
C VAL A 195 -4.36 1.11 19.72
N ASN A 196 -4.36 1.92 18.65
CA ASN A 196 -5.48 2.79 18.31
C ASN A 196 -6.75 2.01 17.92
N ARG A 197 -6.61 0.86 17.27
CA ARG A 197 -7.71 -0.07 16.97
C ARG A 197 -8.34 -0.64 18.24
N ILE A 198 -7.51 -1.03 19.22
CA ILE A 198 -7.96 -1.60 20.51
C ILE A 198 -8.58 -0.51 21.41
N ARG A 199 -7.96 0.67 21.50
CA ARG A 199 -8.49 1.78 22.33
C ARG A 199 -9.82 2.32 21.84
N ARG A 200 -10.09 2.25 20.53
CA ARG A 200 -11.41 2.61 19.97
C ARG A 200 -12.49 1.56 20.23
N SER A 201 -12.11 0.29 20.43
CA SER A 201 -13.02 -0.76 20.89
C SER A 201 -13.45 -0.57 22.35
N SER A 202 -12.65 0.11 23.19
CA SER A 202 -12.96 0.34 24.61
C SER A 202 -13.53 1.73 24.92
N SER A 203 -13.44 2.69 23.97
CA SER A 203 -13.87 4.09 24.15
C SER A 203 -15.22 4.41 23.50
N SER A 204 -16.12 3.44 23.31
CA SER A 204 -17.47 3.68 22.77
C SER A 204 -18.48 4.21 23.81
N ARG A 205 -18.02 4.69 24.97
CA ARG A 205 -18.88 5.35 25.96
C ARG A 205 -18.28 6.71 26.30
N ASN A 206 -19.00 7.75 25.90
CA ASN A 206 -18.75 9.17 26.13
C ASN A 206 -17.57 9.76 25.35
N ASP A 207 -17.85 10.57 24.31
CA ASP A 207 -18.06 11.99 24.60
C ASP A 207 -18.71 12.73 23.42
N SER A 208 -19.66 13.57 23.80
CA SER A 208 -20.40 14.52 22.98
C SER A 208 -19.52 15.68 22.51
N GLY A 209 -19.93 16.30 21.41
CA GLY A 209 -19.12 17.24 20.63
C GLY A 209 -18.61 18.48 21.37
N LYS A 210 -17.59 19.09 20.76
CA LYS A 210 -17.28 20.53 20.83
C LYS A 210 -16.28 20.88 19.73
N VAL A 211 -16.79 21.49 18.65
CA VAL A 211 -15.98 22.26 17.70
C VAL A 211 -15.76 23.64 18.34
N VAL A 212 -14.50 23.98 18.61
CA VAL A 212 -14.12 25.30 19.14
C VAL A 212 -13.68 26.16 17.96
N LEU A 213 -14.45 27.21 17.69
CA LEU A 213 -14.10 28.34 16.84
C LEU A 213 -13.14 29.27 17.59
N MET A 214 -12.05 29.72 16.95
CA MET A 214 -11.42 31.01 17.25
C MET A 214 -10.71 31.59 16.01
N PRO A 215 -10.57 32.93 15.94
CA PRO A 215 -10.47 33.70 14.70
C PRO A 215 -9.03 34.09 14.32
N LEU A 216 -8.87 34.47 13.05
CA LEU A 216 -7.67 35.09 12.46
C LEU A 216 -7.22 36.35 13.22
N PRO A 217 -5.91 36.67 13.18
CA PRO A 217 -5.55 37.84 12.36
C PRO A 217 -4.21 37.73 11.61
N GLY A 218 -4.21 38.25 10.38
CA GLY A 218 -3.29 39.34 10.00
C GLY A 218 -1.90 39.02 9.44
N ALA A 219 -1.70 39.49 8.20
CA ALA A 219 -0.45 39.89 7.53
C ALA A 219 0.45 38.80 6.91
N MET A 220 0.40 38.72 5.58
CA MET A 220 1.50 38.24 4.73
C MET A 220 2.70 39.18 4.83
N PRO A 221 3.93 38.65 4.66
CA PRO A 221 4.73 39.18 3.56
C PRO A 221 5.50 38.12 2.74
N ALA A 222 5.60 38.44 1.45
CA ALA A 222 6.63 38.08 0.47
C ALA A 222 7.07 36.60 0.36
N THR A 223 6.52 35.92 -0.65
CA THR A 223 6.99 34.63 -1.18
C THR A 223 8.35 34.76 -1.89
N PRO A 224 9.41 34.07 -1.44
CA PRO A 224 10.53 33.65 -2.28
C PRO A 224 10.11 32.44 -3.15
N PRO A 225 10.87 32.06 -4.19
CA PRO A 225 10.37 31.20 -5.27
C PRO A 225 9.87 29.86 -4.73
N GLN A 226 8.62 29.53 -5.05
CA GLN A 226 7.93 28.31 -4.66
C GLN A 226 8.73 27.10 -5.16
N VAL A 227 9.36 26.37 -4.24
CA VAL A 227 9.63 24.96 -4.45
C VAL A 227 8.27 24.29 -4.60
N LYS A 228 7.90 23.81 -5.80
CA LYS A 228 6.67 23.02 -6.04
C LYS A 228 6.56 21.97 -4.92
N MET A 229 5.65 22.16 -3.97
CA MET A 229 5.33 21.13 -2.99
C MET A 229 4.71 19.97 -3.76
N ARG A 230 5.30 18.77 -3.64
CA ARG A 230 4.76 17.55 -4.26
C ARG A 230 3.33 17.34 -3.75
N ARG A 231 2.36 17.33 -4.66
CA ARG A 231 0.95 17.11 -4.33
C ARG A 231 0.77 15.64 -3.87
N PRO A 232 -0.06 15.38 -2.86
CA PRO A 232 -0.27 14.02 -2.36
C PRO A 232 -1.01 13.17 -3.40
N ILE A 233 -0.62 11.91 -3.56
CA ILE A 233 -1.44 10.89 -4.24
C ILE A 233 -2.38 10.31 -3.19
N ILE A 234 -3.63 10.04 -3.52
CA ILE A 234 -4.58 9.40 -2.61
C ILE A 234 -5.11 8.12 -3.28
N THR A 235 -5.32 7.07 -2.50
CA THR A 235 -5.65 5.74 -2.96
C THR A 235 -6.77 5.17 -2.10
N TRP A 236 -7.92 4.85 -2.68
CA TRP A 236 -8.97 4.13 -1.94
C TRP A 236 -8.78 2.61 -2.06
N THR A 237 -8.66 1.93 -0.93
CA THR A 237 -8.31 0.49 -0.90
C THR A 237 -9.51 -0.46 -0.84
N GLY A 238 -10.74 0.04 -0.69
CA GLY A 238 -11.89 -0.79 -0.32
C GLY A 238 -12.23 -0.77 1.17
N MET A 239 -11.27 -0.37 2.02
CA MET A 239 -11.41 -0.33 3.49
C MET A 239 -11.08 1.04 4.10
N GLY A 240 -10.69 2.01 3.26
CA GLY A 240 -10.16 3.31 3.65
C GLY A 240 -9.25 3.88 2.55
N PHE A 241 -8.88 5.15 2.69
CA PHE A 241 -7.93 5.83 1.80
C PHE A 241 -6.51 5.68 2.31
N THR A 242 -5.52 5.73 1.43
CA THR A 242 -4.10 5.82 1.73
C THR A 242 -3.54 6.96 0.90
N SER A 243 -2.71 7.82 1.47
CA SER A 243 -2.12 8.94 0.76
C SER A 243 -0.62 8.79 0.71
N PHE A 244 -0.02 8.93 -0.46
CA PHE A 244 1.42 8.96 -0.62
C PHE A 244 1.88 10.40 -0.74
N GLN A 245 2.70 10.83 0.22
CA GLN A 245 3.40 12.11 0.20
C GLN A 245 4.86 11.85 0.60
N ASP A 246 5.81 12.29 -0.23
CA ASP A 246 7.26 12.16 0.01
C ASP A 246 7.75 10.73 0.31
N GLY A 247 7.11 9.72 -0.30
CA GLY A 247 7.49 8.31 -0.16
C GLY A 247 6.93 7.60 1.09
N GLU A 248 6.01 8.22 1.83
CA GLU A 248 5.30 7.60 2.95
C GLU A 248 3.80 7.41 2.67
N GLU A 249 3.28 6.22 3.00
CA GLU A 249 1.85 5.88 2.92
C GLU A 249 1.11 6.30 4.21
N ILE A 250 0.12 7.17 4.09
CA ILE A 250 -0.70 7.72 5.18
C ILE A 250 -2.14 7.21 5.04
N LYS A 251 -2.61 6.32 5.91
CA LYS A 251 -3.98 5.75 5.81
C LYS A 251 -5.04 6.61 6.52
N TYR A 252 -6.17 6.85 5.85
CA TYR A 252 -7.39 7.51 6.34
C TYR A 252 -8.56 6.52 6.26
N ASP A 253 -8.97 5.91 7.39
CA ASP A 253 -10.12 4.99 7.40
C ASP A 253 -11.46 5.75 7.47
N ASP A 254 -12.46 5.27 6.72
CA ASP A 254 -13.87 5.70 6.75
C ASP A 254 -14.62 4.94 7.89
N PRO A 255 -15.38 5.60 8.80
CA PRO A 255 -15.92 4.97 10.00
C PRO A 255 -17.06 3.96 9.81
N GLU A 256 -17.69 3.86 8.64
CA GLU A 256 -18.87 3.01 8.43
C GLU A 256 -18.54 1.74 7.63
N ARG A 257 -18.68 0.58 8.29
CA ARG A 257 -18.54 -0.80 7.76
C ARG A 257 -17.12 -1.33 7.50
N SER A 258 -16.39 -1.57 8.59
CA SER A 258 -15.36 -2.62 8.63
C SER A 258 -15.87 -3.84 9.39
N ALA A 259 -16.64 -4.71 8.71
CA ALA A 259 -16.95 -6.04 9.21
C ALA A 259 -16.89 -7.07 8.07
N LYS A 260 -15.82 -7.87 8.12
CA LYS A 260 -15.61 -9.19 7.51
C LYS A 260 -15.42 -9.26 5.98
N GLY A 261 -14.15 -9.42 5.60
CA GLY A 261 -13.70 -10.40 4.61
C GLY A 261 -13.65 -9.95 3.15
N GLY A 262 -12.48 -10.10 2.52
CA GLY A 262 -12.37 -10.15 1.07
C GLY A 262 -11.05 -9.59 0.55
N ALA A 263 -10.06 -10.46 0.34
CA ALA A 263 -8.96 -10.18 -0.57
C ALA A 263 -9.52 -10.07 -2.00
N ALA A 264 -9.27 -8.97 -2.69
CA ALA A 264 -9.64 -8.80 -4.09
C ALA A 264 -8.58 -9.44 -4.98
N LEU A 265 -8.83 -10.64 -5.49
CA LEU A 265 -8.05 -11.22 -6.60
C LEU A 265 -8.93 -12.07 -7.54
N ASP A 266 -8.66 -11.84 -8.83
CA ASP A 266 -8.93 -12.56 -10.07
C ASP A 266 -10.36 -12.92 -10.51
N SER A 267 -10.81 -12.17 -11.51
CA SER A 267 -11.55 -12.70 -12.65
C SER A 267 -11.41 -11.78 -13.87
N TRP A 268 -11.23 -12.42 -15.02
CA TRP A 268 -11.06 -11.86 -16.35
C TRP A 268 -12.26 -10.97 -16.73
N TRP A 269 -12.04 -10.02 -17.65
CA TRP A 269 -12.95 -8.95 -18.14
C TRP A 269 -12.73 -7.53 -17.58
N THR A 270 -11.76 -7.35 -16.69
CA THR A 270 -11.07 -6.08 -16.50
C THR A 270 -9.61 -6.39 -16.77
N ILE A 271 -9.00 -5.76 -17.78
CA ILE A 271 -7.53 -5.79 -17.91
C ILE A 271 -7.02 -5.26 -16.56
N HIS A 272 -6.41 -6.16 -15.81
CA HIS A 272 -5.98 -5.96 -14.44
C HIS A 272 -4.81 -4.98 -14.50
N TYR A 273 -5.06 -3.67 -14.41
CA TYR A 273 -4.02 -2.78 -13.92
C TYR A 273 -3.88 -3.12 -12.43
N PRO A 274 -2.72 -3.61 -11.98
CA PRO A 274 -2.53 -3.95 -10.57
C PRO A 274 -2.90 -2.73 -9.74
N GLY A 275 -3.85 -2.88 -8.82
CA GLY A 275 -4.35 -1.76 -8.04
C GLY A 275 -3.20 -0.98 -7.40
N THR A 276 -3.22 0.35 -7.48
CA THR A 276 -2.48 1.31 -6.63
C THR A 276 -0.94 1.26 -6.62
N HIS A 277 -0.33 0.17 -7.12
CA HIS A 277 1.10 -0.08 -7.24
C HIS A 277 1.48 -0.73 -8.59
N GLY A 278 0.54 -0.85 -9.53
CA GLY A 278 0.86 -1.24 -10.90
C GLY A 278 1.69 -0.14 -11.57
N LEU A 279 2.83 -0.50 -12.16
CA LEU A 279 3.74 0.44 -12.84
C LEU A 279 3.00 1.38 -13.80
N THR A 280 1.94 0.90 -14.47
CA THR A 280 1.20 1.67 -15.48
C THR A 280 0.46 2.90 -14.95
N CYS A 281 -0.06 2.86 -13.72
CA CYS A 281 -0.96 3.90 -13.17
C CYS A 281 -0.32 4.69 -12.01
N GLN A 282 1.01 4.82 -12.00
CA GLN A 282 1.71 5.54 -10.94
C GLN A 282 1.45 7.05 -11.04
N GLY A 283 0.56 7.55 -10.19
CA GLY A 283 0.11 8.95 -10.19
C GLY A 283 1.18 10.00 -9.88
N GLN A 284 2.39 9.61 -9.43
CA GLN A 284 3.43 10.55 -9.01
C GLN A 284 3.92 11.41 -10.16
N TYR A 285 4.17 10.81 -11.33
CA TYR A 285 4.62 11.54 -12.51
C TYR A 285 3.60 12.59 -12.93
N LEU A 286 2.32 12.22 -13.00
CA LEU A 286 1.25 13.15 -13.34
C LEU A 286 1.14 14.31 -12.33
N ALA A 287 1.22 14.01 -11.03
CA ALA A 287 1.18 15.01 -9.96
C ALA A 287 2.44 15.90 -9.88
N ASP A 288 3.59 15.42 -10.37
CA ASP A 288 4.84 16.20 -10.42
C ASP A 288 4.88 17.14 -11.63
N GLN A 289 4.37 16.67 -12.79
CA GLN A 289 4.28 17.47 -14.01
C GLN A 289 3.21 18.55 -13.89
N GLU A 290 2.00 18.18 -13.48
CA GLU A 290 0.83 19.06 -13.42
C GLU A 290 0.42 19.41 -11.99
N ASP A 291 -0.18 20.60 -11.80
CA ASP A 291 -0.71 21.02 -10.48
C ASP A 291 -2.07 20.37 -10.19
N VAL A 292 -2.07 19.04 -10.06
CA VAL A 292 -3.26 18.22 -9.83
C VAL A 292 -3.07 17.29 -8.64
N ILE A 293 -4.19 16.88 -8.03
CA ILE A 293 -4.21 15.81 -7.03
C ILE A 293 -4.74 14.55 -7.71
N VAL A 294 -3.94 13.49 -7.69
CA VAL A 294 -4.32 12.20 -8.27
C VAL A 294 -4.93 11.31 -7.19
N VAL A 295 -6.19 10.91 -7.40
CA VAL A 295 -6.88 9.94 -6.56
C VAL A 295 -7.11 8.65 -7.35
N THR A 296 -6.52 7.54 -6.90
CA THR A 296 -6.75 6.20 -7.45
C THR A 296 -7.73 5.43 -6.58
N ILE A 297 -8.55 4.58 -7.17
CA ILE A 297 -9.60 3.86 -6.43
C ILE A 297 -9.60 2.39 -6.80
N ASN A 298 -9.81 1.55 -5.80
CA ASN A 298 -10.31 0.21 -6.03
C ASN A 298 -11.84 0.27 -6.22
N GLN A 299 -12.45 -0.81 -6.71
CA GLN A 299 -13.90 -0.99 -6.71
C GLN A 299 -14.21 -2.48 -6.67
N ARG A 300 -15.40 -2.86 -6.20
CA ARG A 300 -15.84 -4.25 -6.35
C ARG A 300 -16.11 -4.55 -7.82
N ILE A 301 -15.64 -5.71 -8.26
CA ILE A 301 -15.76 -6.22 -9.63
C ILE A 301 -16.46 -7.58 -9.66
N ASN A 302 -16.79 -8.07 -10.87
CA ASN A 302 -17.47 -9.35 -11.11
C ASN A 302 -18.76 -9.46 -10.27
N ILE A 303 -19.16 -10.67 -9.86
CA ILE A 303 -20.33 -10.97 -9.06
C ILE A 303 -20.37 -10.24 -7.71
N PHE A 304 -19.24 -9.70 -7.23
CA PHE A 304 -19.20 -8.89 -6.00
C PHE A 304 -19.56 -7.42 -6.23
N GLY A 305 -19.24 -6.87 -7.40
CA GLY A 305 -19.63 -5.51 -7.81
C GLY A 305 -20.94 -5.46 -8.57
N TYR A 306 -21.24 -6.52 -9.32
CA TYR A 306 -22.33 -6.61 -10.28
C TYR A 306 -23.02 -7.98 -10.16
N PRO A 307 -23.65 -8.29 -9.00
CA PRO A 307 -24.16 -9.64 -8.71
C PRO A 307 -25.32 -10.09 -9.63
N GLY A 308 -26.15 -9.17 -10.11
CA GLY A 308 -27.38 -9.54 -10.83
C GLY A 308 -28.46 -10.16 -9.95
N ALA A 309 -28.33 -10.06 -8.61
CA ALA A 309 -29.21 -10.70 -7.64
C ALA A 309 -30.59 -10.02 -7.57
N PRO A 310 -31.70 -10.67 -7.98
CA PRO A 310 -33.01 -10.01 -7.99
C PRO A 310 -33.46 -9.55 -6.61
N GLY A 311 -34.00 -8.33 -6.52
CA GLY A 311 -34.50 -7.75 -5.27
C GLY A 311 -33.43 -7.19 -4.33
N GLU A 312 -32.16 -7.29 -4.68
CA GLU A 312 -31.02 -6.77 -3.91
C GLU A 312 -30.45 -5.51 -4.56
N THR A 313 -29.62 -4.76 -3.82
CA THR A 313 -28.90 -3.61 -4.39
C THR A 313 -27.98 -4.04 -5.53
N GLN A 314 -28.18 -3.46 -6.71
CA GLN A 314 -27.37 -3.71 -7.92
C GLN A 314 -26.28 -2.66 -8.09
N ASN A 315 -25.34 -2.95 -9.01
CA ASN A 315 -24.29 -2.01 -9.43
C ASN A 315 -23.46 -1.48 -8.25
N LEU A 316 -23.10 -2.37 -7.34
CA LEU A 316 -22.29 -2.07 -6.16
C LEU A 316 -20.94 -1.45 -6.53
N GLY A 317 -20.33 -1.85 -7.66
CA GLY A 317 -19.10 -1.23 -8.16
C GLY A 317 -19.29 0.26 -8.53
N LEU A 318 -20.42 0.61 -9.16
CA LEU A 318 -20.75 2.02 -9.40
C LEU A 318 -20.99 2.76 -8.07
N LEU A 319 -21.68 2.13 -7.11
CA LEU A 319 -21.86 2.72 -5.78
C LEU A 319 -20.53 2.96 -5.05
N ASP A 320 -19.53 2.11 -5.26
CA ASP A 320 -18.17 2.34 -4.74
C ASP A 320 -17.56 3.61 -5.34
N HIS A 321 -17.72 3.86 -6.65
CA HIS A 321 -17.29 5.12 -7.28
C HIS A 321 -17.98 6.34 -6.64
N ARG A 322 -19.29 6.25 -6.39
CA ARG A 322 -20.03 7.35 -5.76
C ARG A 322 -19.55 7.65 -4.35
N MET A 323 -19.33 6.60 -3.56
CA MET A 323 -18.83 6.75 -2.20
C MET A 323 -17.46 7.45 -2.19
N VAL A 324 -16.57 7.10 -3.12
CA VAL A 324 -15.28 7.78 -3.22
C VAL A 324 -15.45 9.23 -3.65
N VAL A 325 -16.33 9.53 -4.62
CA VAL A 325 -16.59 10.91 -5.04
C VAL A 325 -17.13 11.77 -3.89
N GLU A 326 -18.05 11.25 -3.08
CA GLU A 326 -18.56 11.95 -1.89
C GLU A 326 -17.45 12.18 -0.86
N TRP A 327 -16.60 11.19 -0.63
CA TRP A 327 -15.45 11.36 0.26
C TRP A 327 -14.47 12.41 -0.27
N VAL A 328 -14.15 12.40 -1.57
CA VAL A 328 -13.25 13.38 -2.19
C VAL A 328 -13.85 14.78 -2.03
N ARG A 329 -15.13 14.96 -2.34
CA ARG A 329 -15.83 16.24 -2.12
C ARG A 329 -15.69 16.72 -0.68
N ASP A 330 -15.83 15.83 0.30
CA ASP A 330 -15.86 16.22 1.71
C ASP A 330 -14.46 16.41 2.33
N ASN A 331 -13.41 15.83 1.74
CA ASN A 331 -12.08 15.75 2.38
C ASN A 331 -10.93 16.37 1.55
N ILE A 332 -11.07 16.52 0.22
CA ILE A 332 -9.93 16.87 -0.64
C ILE A 332 -9.34 18.26 -0.34
N ALA A 333 -10.12 19.16 0.24
CA ALA A 333 -9.66 20.47 0.71
C ALA A 333 -8.55 20.35 1.76
N GLY A 334 -8.58 19.32 2.61
CA GLY A 334 -7.52 19.05 3.60
C GLY A 334 -6.19 18.65 2.98
N PHE A 335 -6.20 18.21 1.72
CA PHE A 335 -5.02 17.85 0.93
C PHE A 335 -4.59 18.96 -0.04
N GLY A 336 -5.24 20.13 0.03
CA GLY A 336 -5.00 21.26 -0.84
C GLY A 336 -5.68 21.17 -2.21
N GLY A 337 -6.65 20.26 -2.37
CA GLY A 337 -7.47 20.14 -3.59
C GLY A 337 -8.75 20.95 -3.53
N ASP A 338 -9.39 21.10 -4.68
CA ASP A 338 -10.64 21.83 -4.83
C ASP A 338 -11.81 20.85 -5.03
N PRO A 339 -12.76 20.74 -4.07
CA PRO A 339 -13.87 19.80 -4.17
C PRO A 339 -14.86 20.13 -5.30
N HIS A 340 -14.77 21.30 -5.93
CA HIS A 340 -15.60 21.68 -7.08
C HIS A 340 -14.95 21.37 -8.44
N ARG A 341 -13.69 20.91 -8.45
CA ARG A 341 -12.94 20.58 -9.68
C ARG A 341 -12.55 19.10 -9.74
N ILE A 342 -13.49 18.23 -9.38
CA ILE A 342 -13.29 16.77 -9.42
C ILE A 342 -13.53 16.28 -10.85
N THR A 343 -12.53 15.65 -11.46
CA THR A 343 -12.65 14.98 -12.76
C THR A 343 -12.44 13.48 -12.57
N LEU A 344 -13.38 12.68 -13.05
CA LEU A 344 -13.21 11.23 -13.09
C LEU A 344 -12.59 10.82 -14.42
N PHE A 345 -11.58 9.96 -14.39
CA PHE A 345 -11.02 9.35 -15.59
C PHE A 345 -10.88 7.85 -15.41
N GLY A 346 -11.06 7.11 -16.50
CA GLY A 346 -10.91 5.66 -16.50
C GLY A 346 -10.73 5.08 -17.88
N GLN A 347 -10.19 3.86 -17.92
CA GLN A 347 -9.88 3.15 -19.16
C GLN A 347 -10.64 1.84 -19.29
N SER A 348 -11.02 1.44 -20.51
CA SER A 348 -11.77 0.21 -20.79
C SER A 348 -13.10 0.15 -20.03
N ALA A 349 -13.35 -0.95 -19.33
CA ALA A 349 -14.44 -1.09 -18.38
C ALA A 349 -14.49 0.05 -17.34
N GLY A 350 -13.35 0.61 -16.94
CA GLY A 350 -13.28 1.81 -16.10
C GLY A 350 -13.80 3.07 -16.81
N GLY A 351 -13.45 3.25 -18.09
CA GLY A 351 -13.97 4.34 -18.93
C GLY A 351 -15.48 4.23 -19.12
N GLY A 352 -15.98 3.01 -19.33
CA GLY A 352 -17.42 2.71 -19.36
C GLY A 352 -18.11 2.99 -18.03
N ALA A 353 -17.50 2.61 -16.90
CA ALA A 353 -18.04 2.88 -15.57
C ALA A 353 -18.09 4.38 -15.23
N ILE A 354 -17.08 5.15 -15.67
CA ILE A 354 -17.05 6.61 -15.51
C ILE A 354 -18.14 7.26 -16.37
N ASP A 355 -18.37 6.75 -17.58
CA ASP A 355 -19.46 7.24 -18.41
C ASP A 355 -20.83 6.90 -17.80
N PHE A 356 -21.03 5.66 -17.30
CA PHE A 356 -22.22 5.26 -16.55
C PHE A 356 -22.49 6.14 -15.32
N TYR A 357 -21.48 6.78 -14.74
CA TYR A 357 -21.66 7.72 -13.64
C TYR A 357 -22.62 8.86 -14.01
N ALA A 358 -22.50 9.43 -15.22
CA ALA A 358 -23.38 10.50 -15.68
C ALA A 358 -24.85 10.07 -15.79
N TYR A 359 -25.08 8.78 -16.07
CA TYR A 359 -26.42 8.19 -16.17
C TYR A 359 -26.99 7.86 -14.78
N ALA A 360 -26.15 7.34 -13.88
CA ALA A 360 -26.55 6.95 -12.53
C ALA A 360 -26.85 8.16 -11.63
N TRP A 361 -26.05 9.23 -11.70
CA TRP A 361 -26.19 10.43 -10.87
C TRP A 361 -26.56 11.68 -11.66
N LYS A 362 -27.57 11.54 -12.53
CA LYS A 362 -28.06 12.63 -13.38
C LYS A 362 -28.31 13.96 -12.64
N LYS A 363 -28.98 13.88 -11.48
CA LYS A 363 -29.47 15.05 -10.72
C LYS A 363 -28.43 15.64 -9.77
N ASP A 364 -27.43 14.87 -9.39
CA ASP A 364 -26.42 15.26 -8.42
C ASP A 364 -25.06 14.64 -8.81
N PRO A 365 -24.43 15.13 -9.88
CA PRO A 365 -23.23 14.50 -10.40
C PRO A 365 -21.99 14.70 -9.52
N ILE A 366 -21.93 15.72 -8.64
CA ILE A 366 -20.76 16.15 -7.84
C ILE A 366 -19.50 16.53 -8.65
N VAL A 367 -19.19 15.81 -9.72
CA VAL A 367 -17.98 15.92 -10.54
C VAL A 367 -18.16 16.97 -11.65
N ALA A 368 -17.06 17.63 -11.99
CA ALA A 368 -16.99 18.69 -12.99
C ALA A 368 -16.65 18.17 -14.41
N GLY A 369 -16.00 17.00 -14.50
CA GLY A 369 -15.55 16.43 -15.77
C GLY A 369 -15.47 14.91 -15.75
N LEU A 370 -15.60 14.32 -16.94
CA LEU A 370 -15.42 12.89 -17.19
C LEU A 370 -14.40 12.68 -18.31
N VAL A 371 -13.56 11.67 -18.17
CA VAL A 371 -12.63 11.21 -19.21
C VAL A 371 -12.77 9.69 -19.40
N SER A 372 -13.22 9.29 -20.58
CA SER A 372 -13.51 7.89 -20.93
C SER A 372 -12.55 7.40 -22.01
N GLN A 373 -11.59 6.57 -21.62
CA GLN A 373 -10.55 6.05 -22.50
C GLN A 373 -10.87 4.62 -22.93
N SER A 374 -10.95 4.36 -24.23
CA SER A 374 -11.22 3.04 -24.82
C SER A 374 -12.40 2.31 -24.18
N GLY A 375 -13.46 3.04 -23.84
CA GLY A 375 -14.66 2.49 -23.22
C GLY A 375 -15.68 3.55 -22.83
N THR A 376 -16.92 3.35 -23.24
CA THR A 376 -18.09 4.19 -22.93
C THR A 376 -19.25 3.32 -22.48
N ALA A 377 -20.36 3.92 -22.03
CA ALA A 377 -21.58 3.20 -21.68
C ALA A 377 -22.15 2.39 -22.86
N LEU A 378 -21.81 2.77 -24.09
CA LEU A 378 -22.23 2.11 -25.33
C LEU A 378 -21.25 1.02 -25.81
N SER A 379 -20.05 0.94 -25.25
CA SER A 379 -18.99 0.00 -25.70
C SER A 379 -19.30 -1.47 -25.40
N PHE A 380 -20.08 -1.73 -24.35
CA PHE A 380 -20.35 -3.08 -23.87
C PHE A 380 -21.85 -3.35 -23.82
N ALA A 381 -22.25 -4.54 -24.26
CA ALA A 381 -23.66 -4.93 -24.22
C ALA A 381 -24.16 -4.99 -22.77
N ILE A 382 -25.18 -4.20 -22.46
CA ILE A 382 -25.82 -4.19 -21.15
C ILE A 382 -26.70 -5.43 -21.04
N SER A 383 -26.45 -6.25 -20.01
CA SER A 383 -27.30 -7.40 -19.72
C SER A 383 -28.69 -6.93 -19.26
N SER A 384 -29.75 -7.55 -19.78
CA SER A 384 -31.09 -7.29 -19.27
C SER A 384 -31.21 -7.79 -17.82
N PRO A 385 -32.11 -7.21 -17.00
CA PRO A 385 -32.29 -7.66 -15.61
C PRO A 385 -32.59 -9.16 -15.50
N ASN A 386 -33.34 -9.72 -16.45
CA ASN A 386 -33.64 -11.16 -16.50
C ASN A 386 -32.39 -12.00 -16.80
N MET A 387 -31.52 -11.52 -17.69
CA MET A 387 -30.26 -12.20 -18.01
C MET A 387 -29.29 -12.15 -16.82
N SER A 388 -29.16 -10.99 -16.15
CA SER A 388 -28.37 -10.86 -14.93
C SER A 388 -28.90 -11.78 -13.81
N ALA A 389 -30.22 -11.87 -13.64
CA ALA A 389 -30.85 -12.81 -12.70
C ALA A 389 -30.52 -14.27 -13.02
N LYS A 390 -30.57 -14.66 -14.29
CA LYS A 390 -30.21 -16.01 -14.76
C LYS A 390 -28.76 -16.35 -14.42
N TYR A 391 -27.83 -15.43 -14.64
CA TYR A 391 -26.42 -15.62 -14.31
C TYR A 391 -26.20 -15.75 -12.80
N TRP A 392 -26.84 -14.90 -12.00
CA TRP A 392 -26.81 -14.99 -10.54
C TRP A 392 -27.27 -16.35 -10.01
N TYR A 393 -28.43 -16.82 -10.45
CA TYR A 393 -28.98 -18.10 -10.00
C TYR A 393 -28.18 -19.31 -10.51
N THR A 394 -27.54 -19.20 -11.67
CA THR A 394 -26.64 -20.24 -12.19
C THR A 394 -25.36 -20.31 -11.36
N ALA A 395 -24.79 -19.17 -10.97
CA ALA A 395 -23.66 -19.15 -10.03
C ALA A 395 -24.07 -19.72 -8.66
N ALA A 396 -25.25 -19.37 -8.16
CA ALA A 396 -25.77 -19.86 -6.89
C ALA A 396 -26.03 -21.38 -6.89
N SER A 397 -26.49 -21.94 -8.01
CA SER A 397 -26.75 -23.38 -8.12
C SER A 397 -25.46 -24.21 -8.05
N TYR A 398 -24.36 -23.74 -8.64
CA TYR A 398 -23.03 -24.38 -8.52
C TYR A 398 -22.50 -24.42 -7.09
N LEU A 399 -23.02 -23.59 -6.19
CA LEU A 399 -22.64 -23.53 -4.77
C LEU A 399 -23.62 -24.26 -3.86
N GLY A 400 -24.67 -24.87 -4.42
CA GLY A 400 -25.75 -25.51 -3.68
C GLY A 400 -26.64 -24.53 -2.93
N CYS A 401 -26.73 -23.27 -3.37
CA CYS A 401 -27.57 -22.25 -2.73
C CYS A 401 -29.00 -22.17 -3.29
N GLY A 402 -29.26 -22.83 -4.43
CA GLY A 402 -30.55 -22.78 -5.13
C GLY A 402 -30.46 -22.03 -6.47
N ASN A 403 -31.54 -22.11 -7.25
CA ASN A 403 -31.65 -21.55 -8.60
C ASN A 403 -32.80 -20.53 -8.76
N SER A 404 -33.46 -20.16 -7.66
CA SER A 404 -34.54 -19.19 -7.60
C SER A 404 -34.75 -18.71 -6.15
N GLY A 405 -35.49 -17.62 -5.97
CA GLY A 405 -35.85 -17.09 -4.65
C GLY A 405 -34.70 -16.41 -3.90
N THR A 406 -34.81 -16.36 -2.57
CA THR A 406 -33.87 -15.61 -1.71
C THR A 406 -32.61 -16.41 -1.39
N VAL A 407 -31.66 -16.43 -2.32
CA VAL A 407 -30.39 -17.19 -2.19
C VAL A 407 -29.24 -16.39 -1.54
N MET A 408 -29.43 -15.09 -1.28
CA MET A 408 -28.37 -14.17 -0.83
C MET A 408 -27.71 -14.59 0.50
N SER A 409 -28.50 -15.05 1.49
CA SER A 409 -27.95 -15.49 2.78
C SER A 409 -27.01 -16.68 2.63
N CYS A 410 -27.35 -17.64 1.75
CA CYS A 410 -26.48 -18.76 1.43
C CYS A 410 -25.24 -18.30 0.69
N MET A 411 -25.39 -17.42 -0.31
CA MET A 411 -24.25 -16.90 -1.09
C MET A 411 -23.22 -16.19 -0.19
N ARG A 412 -23.68 -15.38 0.76
CA ARG A 412 -22.82 -14.69 1.74
C ARG A 412 -22.12 -15.63 2.72
N SER A 413 -22.60 -16.86 2.90
CA SER A 413 -21.95 -17.85 3.77
C SER A 413 -20.85 -18.64 3.05
N LYS A 414 -20.72 -18.52 1.73
CA LYS A 414 -19.69 -19.22 0.94
C LYS A 414 -18.37 -18.46 0.96
N ASN A 415 -17.27 -19.20 0.80
CA ASN A 415 -15.96 -18.61 0.61
C ASN A 415 -15.91 -17.86 -0.75
N PHE A 416 -15.31 -16.67 -0.78
CA PHE A 416 -15.19 -15.86 -1.99
C PHE A 416 -14.51 -16.62 -3.14
N THR A 417 -13.51 -17.47 -2.87
CA THR A 417 -12.83 -18.27 -3.91
C THR A 417 -13.79 -19.29 -4.54
N SER A 418 -14.70 -19.87 -3.75
CA SER A 418 -15.74 -20.76 -4.27
C SER A 418 -16.73 -20.00 -5.15
N ILE A 419 -17.11 -18.79 -4.73
CA ILE A 419 -18.00 -17.91 -5.50
C ILE A 419 -17.37 -17.52 -6.84
N LEU A 420 -16.09 -17.16 -6.86
CA LEU A 420 -15.37 -16.86 -8.09
C LEU A 420 -15.31 -18.07 -9.03
N LYS A 421 -15.00 -19.26 -8.50
CA LYS A 421 -15.00 -20.50 -9.29
C LYS A 421 -16.38 -20.84 -9.84
N ALA A 422 -17.46 -20.53 -9.10
CA ALA A 422 -18.83 -20.74 -9.57
C ALA A 422 -19.22 -19.71 -10.65
N ALA A 423 -18.90 -18.44 -10.45
CA ALA A 423 -19.14 -17.38 -11.43
C ALA A 423 -18.39 -17.65 -12.74
N ALA A 424 -17.15 -18.13 -12.68
CA ALA A 424 -16.35 -18.47 -13.87
C ALA A 424 -16.94 -19.63 -14.70
N LYS A 425 -17.82 -20.46 -14.12
CA LYS A 425 -18.51 -21.53 -14.83
C LYS A 425 -19.80 -21.07 -15.51
N VAL A 426 -20.30 -19.88 -15.22
CA VAL A 426 -21.53 -19.38 -15.81
C VAL A 426 -21.30 -19.17 -17.31
N PRO A 427 -22.02 -19.90 -18.19
CA PRO A 427 -21.84 -19.74 -19.62
C PRO A 427 -22.32 -18.36 -20.04
N TYR A 428 -21.45 -17.62 -20.72
CA TYR A 428 -21.83 -16.38 -21.37
C TYR A 428 -22.70 -16.74 -22.58
N GLU A 429 -24.01 -16.51 -22.47
CA GLU A 429 -24.83 -16.51 -23.67
C GLU A 429 -24.43 -15.28 -24.50
N PRO A 430 -24.06 -15.45 -25.78
CA PRO A 430 -23.86 -14.32 -26.65
C PRO A 430 -25.18 -13.56 -26.67
N SER A 431 -25.21 -12.39 -26.02
CA SER A 431 -26.32 -11.45 -26.14
C SER A 431 -26.66 -11.36 -27.62
N GLN A 432 -27.87 -11.78 -27.97
CA GLN A 432 -28.33 -11.84 -29.35
C GLN A 432 -27.95 -10.54 -30.05
N GLN A 433 -27.12 -10.68 -31.09
CA GLN A 433 -26.63 -9.63 -31.98
C GLN A 433 -26.05 -8.40 -31.25
N ARG A 434 -24.72 -8.26 -31.33
CA ARG A 434 -24.00 -6.97 -31.31
C ARG A 434 -24.41 -6.06 -32.49
N ARG A 435 -25.66 -6.08 -32.93
CA ARG A 435 -26.20 -5.03 -33.78
C ARG A 435 -26.42 -3.87 -32.84
N TYR A 436 -25.80 -2.74 -33.18
CA TYR A 436 -26.18 -1.43 -32.68
C TYR A 436 -27.69 -1.27 -32.86
N THR A 437 -28.47 -1.70 -31.88
CA THR A 437 -29.76 -1.09 -31.62
C THR A 437 -29.39 0.28 -31.10
N ASN A 438 -29.29 1.24 -32.02
CA ASN A 438 -29.30 2.66 -31.75
C ASN A 438 -30.27 2.87 -30.58
N PRO A 439 -29.81 3.21 -29.36
CA PRO A 439 -30.72 3.49 -28.26
C PRO A 439 -31.38 4.82 -28.63
N SER A 440 -32.40 4.71 -29.48
CA SER A 440 -33.33 5.77 -29.84
C SER A 440 -34.07 6.25 -28.57
N SER A 441 -33.99 5.47 -27.49
CA SER A 441 -34.31 5.86 -26.13
C SER A 441 -33.10 6.53 -25.47
N ILE A 442 -32.97 7.83 -25.72
CA ILE A 442 -32.10 8.75 -24.98
C ILE A 442 -32.37 8.59 -23.48
N ILE A 443 -31.48 7.89 -22.78
CA ILE A 443 -31.50 7.90 -21.31
C ILE A 443 -30.94 9.26 -20.91
N PRO A 444 -31.65 10.05 -20.10
CA PRO A 444 -31.17 11.36 -19.76
C PRO A 444 -29.93 11.25 -18.85
N PHE A 445 -28.81 11.82 -19.29
CA PHE A 445 -27.54 11.89 -18.55
C PHE A 445 -27.33 13.27 -17.90
N ALA A 446 -26.43 13.35 -16.93
CA ALA A 446 -25.93 14.62 -16.38
C ALA A 446 -25.13 15.39 -17.44
N LYS A 447 -25.35 16.70 -17.54
CA LYS A 447 -24.60 17.60 -18.43
C LYS A 447 -23.22 17.92 -17.83
N ILE A 448 -22.30 16.96 -17.91
CA ILE A 448 -20.92 17.06 -17.43
C ILE A 448 -19.99 17.09 -18.64
N HIS A 449 -18.97 17.95 -18.61
CA HIS A 449 -17.94 17.98 -19.65
C HIS A 449 -17.32 16.60 -19.84
N HIS A 450 -17.13 16.18 -21.10
CA HIS A 450 -16.67 14.82 -21.41
C HIS A 450 -15.57 14.81 -22.45
N LEU A 451 -14.43 14.22 -22.10
CA LEU A 451 -13.40 13.82 -23.05
C LEU A 451 -13.50 12.31 -23.24
N ALA A 452 -13.68 11.84 -24.47
CA ALA A 452 -13.69 10.41 -24.74
C ALA A 452 -12.87 10.06 -25.97
N GLY A 453 -12.24 8.90 -25.97
CA GLY A 453 -11.44 8.47 -27.11
C GLY A 453 -11.05 7.03 -27.03
N ASN A 454 -10.37 6.56 -28.06
CA ASN A 454 -9.92 5.20 -28.20
C ASN A 454 -8.57 5.17 -28.92
N VAL A 455 -7.84 4.06 -28.85
CA VAL A 455 -6.60 3.91 -29.61
C VAL A 455 -6.87 3.42 -31.02
N ASP A 456 -5.88 3.54 -31.89
CA ASP A 456 -6.00 3.19 -33.30
C ASP A 456 -6.27 1.70 -33.54
N TYR A 457 -5.67 0.81 -32.73
CA TYR A 457 -5.74 -0.63 -32.92
C TYR A 457 -5.99 -1.38 -31.60
N GLU A 458 -7.17 -1.18 -31.00
CA GLU A 458 -7.60 -1.81 -29.74
C GLU A 458 -7.38 -3.33 -29.72
N ALA A 459 -7.67 -3.99 -30.84
CA ALA A 459 -7.48 -5.41 -31.09
C ALA A 459 -6.05 -5.91 -30.85
N GLY A 460 -5.03 -5.04 -30.90
CA GLY A 460 -3.63 -5.41 -30.68
C GLY A 460 -3.35 -6.07 -29.33
N PHE A 461 -4.17 -5.82 -28.31
CA PHE A 461 -4.09 -6.54 -27.04
C PHE A 461 -4.89 -7.85 -27.09
N TYR A 462 -6.11 -7.79 -27.62
CA TYR A 462 -7.05 -8.92 -27.64
C TYR A 462 -6.63 -10.05 -28.58
N SER A 463 -5.80 -9.75 -29.57
CA SER A 463 -5.13 -10.72 -30.43
C SER A 463 -4.32 -11.75 -29.63
N LEU A 464 -3.65 -11.33 -28.54
CA LEU A 464 -2.90 -12.22 -27.65
C LEU A 464 -3.83 -13.19 -26.92
N ALA A 465 -4.99 -12.70 -26.46
CA ALA A 465 -5.98 -13.54 -25.80
C ALA A 465 -6.59 -14.57 -26.77
N ALA A 466 -6.89 -14.17 -28.01
CA ALA A 466 -7.35 -15.08 -29.05
C ALA A 466 -6.28 -16.13 -29.40
N TRP A 467 -5.03 -15.70 -29.55
CA TRP A 467 -3.89 -16.58 -29.79
C TRP A 467 -3.69 -17.59 -28.65
N ALA A 468 -3.80 -17.15 -27.38
CA ALA A 468 -3.66 -18.01 -26.21
C ALA A 468 -4.70 -19.14 -26.13
N ILE A 469 -5.87 -18.96 -26.75
CA ILE A 469 -6.92 -19.99 -26.87
C ILE A 469 -6.93 -20.69 -28.23
N ASN A 470 -5.82 -20.60 -28.97
CA ASN A 470 -5.61 -21.18 -30.30
C ASN A 470 -6.69 -20.77 -31.32
N LYS A 471 -7.17 -19.52 -31.22
CA LYS A 471 -8.09 -18.91 -32.18
C LYS A 471 -7.38 -17.84 -32.98
N THR A 472 -7.46 -17.96 -34.31
CA THR A 472 -6.98 -16.94 -35.24
C THR A 472 -8.18 -16.28 -35.89
N LEU A 473 -8.30 -14.96 -35.75
CA LEU A 473 -9.32 -14.16 -36.41
C LEU A 473 -8.73 -13.46 -37.63
N THR A 474 -9.55 -13.21 -38.65
CA THR A 474 -9.15 -12.49 -39.86
C THR A 474 -9.00 -10.99 -39.58
N PRO A 475 -8.25 -10.24 -40.41
CA PRO A 475 -8.15 -8.78 -40.28
C PRO A 475 -9.52 -8.09 -40.22
N ALA A 476 -10.46 -8.49 -41.09
CA ALA A 476 -11.83 -7.96 -41.11
C ALA A 476 -12.57 -8.21 -39.78
N GLN A 477 -12.37 -9.37 -39.15
CA GLN A 477 -12.96 -9.67 -37.84
C GLN A 477 -12.36 -8.80 -36.72
N TRP A 478 -11.08 -8.48 -36.80
CA TRP A 478 -10.44 -7.54 -35.86
C TRP A 478 -10.88 -6.10 -36.10
N ASP A 479 -11.08 -5.70 -37.35
CA ASP A 479 -11.63 -4.39 -37.69
C ASP A 479 -13.07 -4.25 -37.19
N ASP A 480 -13.91 -5.26 -37.40
CA ASP A 480 -15.27 -5.32 -36.84
C ASP A 480 -15.24 -5.26 -35.30
N PHE A 481 -14.30 -5.95 -34.66
CA PHE A 481 -14.13 -5.91 -33.21
C PHE A 481 -13.76 -4.49 -32.72
N ASN A 482 -12.78 -3.84 -33.37
CA ASN A 482 -12.36 -2.47 -33.07
C ASN A 482 -13.52 -1.47 -33.23
N LEU A 483 -14.20 -1.53 -34.36
CA LEU A 483 -15.33 -0.66 -34.68
C LEU A 483 -16.47 -0.88 -33.70
N ALA A 484 -16.90 -2.12 -33.50
CA ALA A 484 -18.07 -2.43 -32.70
C ALA A 484 -17.86 -2.15 -31.21
N GLY A 485 -16.68 -2.46 -30.66
CA GLY A 485 -16.39 -2.36 -29.22
C GLY A 485 -15.91 -0.99 -28.75
N PHE A 486 -15.23 -0.22 -29.61
CA PHE A 486 -14.46 0.95 -29.14
C PHE A 486 -14.63 2.20 -30.00
N THR A 487 -14.44 2.12 -31.31
CA THR A 487 -14.48 3.31 -32.18
C THR A 487 -15.90 3.85 -32.39
N CYS A 488 -16.84 3.01 -32.84
CA CYS A 488 -18.22 3.43 -33.07
C CYS A 488 -18.98 3.83 -31.80
N PRO A 489 -18.84 3.16 -30.64
CA PRO A 489 -19.57 3.56 -29.44
C PRO A 489 -19.06 4.89 -28.91
N THR A 490 -17.73 5.09 -28.89
CA THR A 490 -17.12 6.37 -28.50
C THR A 490 -17.58 7.50 -29.42
N GLY A 491 -17.63 7.25 -30.73
CA GLY A 491 -18.15 8.21 -31.69
C GLY A 491 -19.63 8.54 -31.48
N THR A 492 -20.44 7.53 -31.14
CA THR A 492 -21.89 7.69 -30.91
C THR A 492 -22.17 8.42 -29.60
N GLU A 493 -21.49 8.05 -28.50
CA GLU A 493 -21.65 8.68 -27.18
C GLU A 493 -21.28 10.16 -27.22
N THR A 494 -20.13 10.48 -27.82
CA THR A 494 -19.67 11.87 -27.96
C THR A 494 -20.59 12.70 -28.85
N ALA A 495 -21.10 12.13 -29.95
CA ALA A 495 -22.09 12.79 -30.80
C ALA A 495 -23.42 13.02 -30.06
N ASN A 496 -23.86 12.06 -29.25
CA ASN A 496 -25.05 12.20 -28.42
C ASN A 496 -24.89 13.35 -27.42
N ARG A 497 -23.76 13.44 -26.71
CA ARG A 497 -23.49 14.53 -25.76
C ARG A 497 -23.43 15.90 -26.43
N ALA A 498 -22.73 16.00 -27.56
CA ALA A 498 -22.66 17.22 -28.35
C ALA A 498 -24.05 17.69 -28.82
N LYS A 499 -24.94 16.77 -29.21
CA LYS A 499 -26.32 17.07 -29.60
C LYS A 499 -27.15 17.72 -28.47
N TYR A 500 -26.79 17.50 -27.21
CA TYR A 500 -27.47 18.07 -26.03
C TYR A 500 -26.69 19.24 -25.39
N ASP A 501 -25.83 19.89 -26.17
CA ASP A 501 -25.02 21.05 -25.78
C ASP A 501 -24.11 20.78 -24.58
N VAL A 502 -23.57 19.56 -24.50
CA VAL A 502 -22.53 19.22 -23.53
C VAL A 502 -21.16 19.43 -24.18
N PRO A 503 -20.28 20.29 -23.63
CA PRO A 503 -18.90 20.41 -24.08
C PRO A 503 -18.22 19.04 -24.09
N THR A 504 -17.87 18.58 -25.29
CA THR A 504 -17.39 17.23 -25.53
C THR A 504 -16.19 17.28 -26.46
N TRP A 505 -15.14 16.57 -26.09
CA TRP A 505 -13.93 16.40 -26.89
C TRP A 505 -13.77 14.93 -27.23
N ARG A 506 -13.35 14.66 -28.47
CA ARG A 506 -13.07 13.31 -28.93
C ARG A 506 -11.65 13.17 -29.42
N TYR A 507 -10.94 12.15 -28.96
CA TYR A 507 -9.60 11.84 -29.43
C TYR A 507 -9.51 10.43 -30.05
N ARG A 508 -8.51 10.24 -30.90
CA ARG A 508 -8.03 8.93 -31.36
C ARG A 508 -6.53 8.89 -31.18
N TYR A 509 -6.02 7.97 -30.37
CA TYR A 509 -4.60 7.85 -30.09
C TYR A 509 -3.94 6.92 -31.11
N CYS A 510 -3.04 7.47 -31.93
CA CYS A 510 -2.35 6.74 -32.99
C CYS A 510 -0.84 6.55 -32.72
N GLY A 511 -0.37 6.83 -31.50
CA GLY A 511 1.04 6.76 -31.16
C GLY A 511 1.55 5.31 -31.15
N ASP A 512 2.45 5.00 -32.06
CA ASP A 512 3.06 3.67 -32.21
C ASP A 512 4.57 3.78 -31.92
N TRP A 513 4.95 3.44 -30.70
CA TRP A 513 6.31 3.58 -30.19
C TRP A 513 6.95 2.21 -30.02
N GLU A 514 8.19 2.06 -30.46
CA GLU A 514 8.90 0.76 -30.42
C GLU A 514 8.93 0.15 -29.02
N ASN A 515 9.16 0.97 -28.01
CA ASN A 515 9.26 0.52 -26.64
C ASN A 515 7.90 0.22 -25.98
N LEU A 516 6.79 0.67 -26.57
CA LEU A 516 5.45 0.37 -26.07
C LEU A 516 4.80 -0.81 -26.77
N ARG A 517 5.32 -1.31 -27.89
CA ARG A 517 4.75 -2.45 -28.61
C ARG A 517 4.83 -3.74 -27.78
N LEU A 518 3.72 -4.48 -27.69
CA LEU A 518 3.69 -5.83 -27.08
C LEU A 518 4.40 -6.87 -27.94
N TYR A 519 4.26 -6.73 -29.26
CA TYR A 519 4.87 -7.57 -30.28
C TYR A 519 4.92 -6.80 -31.61
N PRO A 520 5.72 -7.22 -32.60
CA PRO A 520 5.76 -6.58 -33.92
C PRO A 520 4.37 -6.53 -34.56
N GLY A 521 3.84 -5.32 -34.79
CA GLY A 521 2.49 -5.12 -35.35
C GLY A 521 1.36 -5.01 -34.31
N SER A 522 1.67 -4.98 -33.01
CA SER A 522 0.68 -4.64 -31.96
C SER A 522 0.18 -3.19 -32.02
N ARG A 523 0.97 -2.27 -32.60
CA ARG A 523 0.63 -0.85 -32.84
C ARG A 523 0.17 -0.16 -31.54
N ALA A 524 -0.63 0.91 -31.66
CA ALA A 524 -1.34 1.52 -30.54
C ALA A 524 -2.47 0.59 -30.07
N TYR A 525 -2.13 -0.38 -29.21
CA TYR A 525 -3.08 -1.36 -28.68
C TYR A 525 -3.87 -0.84 -27.48
N HIS A 526 -4.93 -1.56 -27.13
CA HIS A 526 -5.83 -1.23 -26.02
C HIS A 526 -5.10 -0.99 -24.70
N GLY A 527 -5.09 0.25 -24.22
CA GLY A 527 -4.46 0.65 -22.95
C GLY A 527 -3.08 1.27 -23.08
N THR A 528 -2.50 1.34 -24.29
CA THR A 528 -1.20 2.01 -24.52
C THR A 528 -1.18 3.46 -24.07
N GLU A 529 -2.30 4.17 -24.25
CA GLU A 529 -2.47 5.57 -23.92
C GLU A 529 -2.40 5.88 -22.42
N ILE A 530 -2.59 4.89 -21.55
CA ILE A 530 -2.47 5.07 -20.08
C ILE A 530 -1.03 5.42 -19.72
N THR A 531 -0.07 4.67 -20.27
CA THR A 531 1.36 4.91 -19.99
C THR A 531 1.82 6.29 -20.46
N MET A 532 1.14 6.86 -21.45
CA MET A 532 1.39 8.21 -21.94
C MET A 532 0.84 9.27 -21.00
N ILE A 533 -0.34 9.07 -20.41
CA ILE A 533 -0.94 10.02 -19.46
C ILE A 533 -0.21 10.00 -18.12
N PHE A 534 0.13 8.81 -17.63
CA PHE A 534 0.85 8.68 -16.36
C PHE A 534 2.35 8.86 -16.50
N GLY A 535 2.90 8.94 -17.71
CA GLY A 535 4.35 9.04 -17.93
C GLY A 535 5.16 7.86 -17.41
N THR A 536 4.58 6.67 -17.41
CA THR A 536 5.14 5.42 -16.85
C THR A 536 5.68 4.47 -17.92
N ALA A 537 5.77 4.94 -19.17
CA ALA A 537 6.09 4.11 -20.32
C ALA A 537 7.51 3.51 -20.25
N GLU A 538 8.52 4.25 -19.77
CA GLU A 538 9.86 3.71 -19.51
C GLU A 538 9.82 2.62 -18.44
N ASP A 539 9.13 2.87 -17.33
CA ASP A 539 9.03 1.93 -16.21
C ASP A 539 8.36 0.61 -16.63
N VAL A 540 7.31 0.69 -17.43
CA VAL A 540 6.56 -0.49 -17.92
C VAL A 540 7.35 -1.27 -18.96
N SER A 541 8.06 -0.59 -19.86
CA SER A 541 8.77 -1.24 -20.98
C SER A 541 10.20 -1.67 -20.65
N GLY A 542 10.83 -1.04 -19.66
CA GLY A 542 12.27 -1.15 -19.39
C GLY A 542 13.16 -0.54 -20.49
N LEU A 543 12.57 0.22 -21.42
CA LEU A 543 13.22 0.76 -22.60
C LEU A 543 13.05 2.30 -22.62
N PRO A 544 14.14 3.05 -22.89
CA PRO A 544 14.17 4.49 -22.69
C PRO A 544 13.29 5.27 -23.65
N ASP A 545 12.97 6.50 -23.24
CA ASP A 545 12.05 7.35 -23.97
C ASP A 545 12.68 8.10 -25.14
N SER A 546 12.09 7.97 -26.33
CA SER A 546 12.47 8.81 -27.47
C SER A 546 12.05 10.26 -27.24
N ALA A 547 12.82 11.22 -27.78
CA ALA A 547 12.53 12.65 -27.62
C ALA A 547 11.14 13.02 -28.16
N ALA A 548 10.78 12.49 -29.33
CA ALA A 548 9.47 12.71 -29.94
C ALA A 548 8.32 12.17 -29.06
N ARG A 549 8.54 11.05 -28.37
CA ARG A 549 7.52 10.52 -27.45
C ARG A 549 7.37 11.41 -26.22
N ASN A 550 8.47 11.86 -25.63
CA ASN A 550 8.45 12.77 -24.49
C ASN A 550 7.71 14.08 -24.80
N GLU A 551 7.78 14.56 -26.04
CA GLU A 551 7.00 15.70 -26.50
C GLU A 551 5.50 15.39 -26.54
N VAL A 552 5.12 14.25 -27.13
CA VAL A 552 3.71 13.80 -27.19
C VAL A 552 3.14 13.55 -25.79
N LEU A 553 3.93 12.97 -24.88
CA LEU A 553 3.57 12.75 -23.48
C LEU A 553 3.21 14.08 -22.80
N ARG A 554 4.06 15.11 -22.92
CA ARG A 554 3.78 16.43 -22.34
C ARG A 554 2.53 17.08 -22.95
N TYR A 555 2.33 16.92 -24.26
CA TYR A 555 1.12 17.38 -24.92
C TYR A 555 -0.13 16.68 -24.36
N MET A 556 -0.11 15.35 -24.26
CA MET A 556 -1.26 14.58 -23.78
C MET A 556 -1.62 14.85 -22.32
N ILE A 557 -0.64 15.21 -21.49
CA ILE A 557 -0.87 15.55 -20.08
C ILE A 557 -1.49 16.95 -19.92
N THR A 558 -1.20 17.87 -20.84
CA THR A 558 -1.61 19.28 -20.75
C THR A 558 -2.86 19.64 -21.58
N ALA A 559 -3.11 18.91 -22.66
CA ALA A 559 -4.24 19.10 -23.59
C ALA A 559 -5.57 18.60 -23.01
#